data_AF-A0A2D0HH20-F1
#
_entry.id   AF-A0A2D0HH20-F1
#
_cell.length_a   1.000
_cell.length_b   1.000
_cell.length_c   1.000
_cell.angle_alpha   90.00
_cell.angle_beta   90.00
_cell.angle_gamma   90.00
#
_symmetry.space_group_name_H-M   'P 1'
#
loop_
_entity.id
_entity.type
_entity.pdbx_description
1 polymer ?
#
loop_
_entity_poly.entity_id
_entity_poly.type
_entity_poly.pdbx_seq_one_letter_code
_entity_poly.pdbx_strand_id
1 'polypeptide(L)' 'MNYPIPDSPQEIIALRQQPIDEELVASAIAGVIKIVRAQGQSLEELTAQLLADDPLLDQQQRRWLSQLVAQSWEKFS' A
#
# COMPACT_ATOMS: atom_id res chain seq x y z
N MET A 1 0.48 -9.43 16.25
CA MET A 1 1.24 -8.25 15.79
C MET A 1 0.44 -7.02 16.19
N ASN A 2 1.04 -6.07 16.91
CA ASN A 2 0.37 -4.88 17.45
C ASN A 2 0.98 -3.65 16.80
N TYR A 3 0.68 -3.43 15.53
CA TYR A 3 1.05 -2.19 14.88
C TYR A 3 -0.19 -1.36 14.55
N PRO A 4 -0.15 -0.04 14.80
CA PRO A 4 -1.28 0.83 14.53
C PRO A 4 -1.47 0.96 13.02
N ILE A 5 -2.64 0.55 12.53
CA ILE A 5 -3.01 0.70 11.12
C ILE A 5 -3.46 2.15 10.91
N PRO A 6 -2.80 2.93 10.03
CA PRO A 6 -3.20 4.28 9.71
C PRO A 6 -4.65 4.38 9.23
N ASP A 7 -5.37 5.38 9.72
CA ASP A 7 -6.75 5.68 9.33
C ASP A 7 -6.84 6.77 8.27
N SER A 8 -5.73 7.49 8.03
CA SER A 8 -5.69 8.64 7.13
C SER A 8 -4.43 8.68 6.25
N PRO A 9 -4.51 9.31 5.05
CA PRO A 9 -3.33 9.51 4.20
C PRO A 9 -2.24 10.33 4.89
N GLN A 10 -2.62 11.25 5.79
CA GLN A 10 -1.65 12.04 6.54
C GLN A 10 -0.82 11.18 7.50
N GLU A 11 -1.44 10.18 8.13
CA GLU A 11 -0.73 9.22 8.99
C GLU A 11 0.24 8.36 8.18
N ILE A 12 -0.12 7.92 6.98
CA ILE A 12 0.79 7.19 6.08
C ILE A 12 2.00 8.06 5.72
N ILE A 13 1.78 9.34 5.43
CA ILE A 13 2.87 10.27 5.11
C ILE A 13 3.80 10.47 6.32
N ALA A 14 3.24 10.50 7.53
CA ALA A 14 4.01 10.62 8.77
C ALA A 14 4.93 9.41 9.02
N LEU A 15 4.58 8.21 8.52
CA LEU A 15 5.45 7.03 8.60
C LEU A 15 6.78 7.24 7.86
N ARG A 16 6.84 8.09 6.81
CA ARG A 16 8.08 8.37 6.07
C ARG A 16 9.17 9.05 6.91
N GLN A 17 8.80 9.65 8.04
CA GLN A 17 9.73 10.30 8.96
C GLN A 17 10.34 9.31 9.98
N GLN A 18 9.88 8.06 10.00
CA GLN A 18 10.34 7.04 10.92
C GLN A 18 11.42 6.16 10.27
N PRO A 19 12.35 5.61 11.07
CA PRO A 19 13.29 4.61 10.58
C PRO A 19 12.52 3.43 9.99
N ILE A 20 12.91 3.01 8.78
CA ILE A 20 12.19 1.97 8.05
C ILE A 20 12.45 0.61 8.71
N ASP A 21 11.39 -0.01 9.21
CA ASP A 21 11.36 -1.39 9.68
C ASP A 21 10.18 -2.17 9.09
N GLU A 22 10.15 -3.49 9.29
CA GLU A 22 9.12 -4.37 8.72
C GLU A 22 7.71 -4.08 9.26
N GLU A 23 7.57 -3.60 10.50
CA GLU A 23 6.28 -3.24 11.10
C GLU A 23 5.76 -1.91 10.52
N LEU A 24 6.66 -0.95 10.26
CA LEU A 24 6.34 0.31 9.61
C LEU A 24 5.82 0.07 8.18
N VAL A 25 6.48 -0.83 7.44
CA VAL A 25 6.06 -1.22 6.09
C VAL A 25 4.69 -1.91 6.13
N ALA A 26 4.48 -2.85 7.06
CA ALA A 26 3.19 -3.51 7.23
C ALA A 26 2.06 -2.52 7.57
N SER A 27 2.33 -1.55 8.46
CA SER A 27 1.38 -0.51 8.86
C SER A 27 1.00 0.40 7.68
N ALA A 28 1.99 0.86 6.91
CA ALA A 28 1.76 1.71 5.75
C ALA A 28 0.87 1.02 4.73
N ILE A 29 1.15 -0.25 4.41
CA ILE A 29 0.39 -1.05 3.45
C ILE A 29 -1.04 -1.28 3.95
N ALA A 30 -1.21 -1.67 5.22
CA ALA A 30 -2.53 -1.87 5.82
C ALA A 30 -3.37 -0.58 5.82
N GLY A 31 -2.75 0.57 6.08
CA GLY A 31 -3.40 1.88 6.04
C GLY A 31 -3.88 2.24 4.63
N VAL A 32 -3.03 2.04 3.61
CA VAL A 32 -3.42 2.27 2.20
C VAL A 32 -4.64 1.41 1.84
N ILE A 33 -4.60 0.12 2.14
CA ILE A 33 -5.69 -0.83 1.84
C ILE A 33 -6.99 -0.42 2.53
N LYS A 34 -6.92 -0.06 3.82
CA LYS A 34 -8.08 0.39 4.61
C LYS A 34 -8.72 1.65 4.02
N ILE A 35 -7.90 2.63 3.64
CA ILE A 35 -8.36 3.92 3.10
C ILE A 35 -9.00 3.76 1.72
N VAL A 36 -8.39 3.00 0.81
CA VAL A 36 -8.93 2.83 -0.55
C VAL A 36 -10.18 1.94 -0.54
N ARG A 37 -10.24 0.94 0.36
CA ARG A 37 -11.46 0.16 0.60
C ARG A 37 -12.60 1.03 1.14
N ALA A 38 -12.31 1.94 2.07
CA ALA A 38 -13.31 2.89 2.58
C ALA A 38 -13.83 3.86 1.51
N GLN A 39 -13.04 4.09 0.45
CA GLN A 39 -13.44 4.87 -0.73
C GLN A 39 -14.21 4.04 -1.79
N GLY A 40 -14.43 2.75 -1.54
CA GLY A 40 -15.12 1.85 -2.48
C GLY A 40 -14.26 1.37 -3.65
N GLN A 41 -12.95 1.65 -3.60
CA GLN A 41 -12.02 1.32 -4.67
C GLN A 41 -11.63 -0.16 -4.62
N SER A 42 -11.60 -0.82 -5.77
CA SER A 42 -11.17 -2.22 -5.88
C SER A 42 -9.64 -2.35 -5.90
N LEU A 43 -9.15 -3.55 -5.62
CA LEU A 43 -7.75 -3.91 -5.79
C LEU A 43 -7.25 -3.62 -7.22
N GLU A 44 -8.08 -3.86 -8.23
CA GLU A 44 -7.74 -3.61 -9.62
C GLU A 44 -7.59 -2.11 -9.90
N GLU A 45 -8.49 -1.28 -9.34
CA GLU A 45 -8.41 0.17 -9.46
C GLU A 45 -7.19 0.74 -8.73
N LEU A 46 -6.86 0.21 -7.55
CA LEU A 46 -5.62 0.56 -6.82
C LEU A 46 -4.38 0.20 -7.63
N THR A 47 -4.35 -1.02 -8.18
CA THR A 47 -3.22 -1.51 -8.97
C THR A 47 -3.08 -0.69 -10.25
N ALA A 48 -4.19 -0.33 -10.90
CA ALA A 48 -4.19 0.51 -12.10
C ALA A 48 -3.63 1.91 -11.82
N GLN A 49 -4.02 2.55 -10.71
CA GLN A 49 -3.47 3.85 -10.30
C GLN A 49 -1.97 3.76 -10.01
N LEU A 50 -1.55 2.73 -9.28
CA LEU A 50 -0.14 2.52 -8.94
C LEU A 50 0.74 2.27 -10.18
N LEU A 51 0.20 1.62 -11.20
CA LEU A 51 0.88 1.37 -12.48
C LEU A 51 0.80 2.57 -13.46
N ALA A 52 -0.16 3.48 -13.27
CA ALA A 52 -0.36 4.65 -14.11
C ALA A 52 0.56 5.82 -13.73
N ASP A 53 0.88 5.98 -12.44
CA ASP A 53 1.71 7.08 -11.92
C ASP A 53 3.22 6.91 -12.18
N ASP A 54 3.65 5.79 -12.79
CA ASP A 54 5.05 5.39 -12.73
C ASP A 54 5.71 5.12 -14.10
N PRO A 55 6.36 6.13 -14.71
CA PRO A 55 7.31 5.93 -15.81
C PRO A 55 8.71 5.48 -15.33
N LEU A 56 8.96 5.36 -14.02
CA LEU A 56 10.26 4.95 -13.45
C LEU A 56 10.39 3.43 -13.30
N LEU A 57 9.28 2.70 -13.18
CA LEU A 57 9.32 1.24 -12.99
C LEU A 57 9.33 0.46 -14.31
N ASP A 58 10.34 -0.40 -14.46
CA ASP A 58 10.42 -1.38 -15.54
C ASP A 58 9.36 -2.48 -15.39
N GLN A 59 9.06 -3.19 -16.49
CA GLN A 59 8.03 -4.22 -16.54
C GLN A 59 8.17 -5.32 -15.46
N GLN A 60 9.40 -5.65 -15.05
CA GLN A 60 9.64 -6.60 -13.97
C GLN A 60 9.26 -6.03 -12.60
N GLN A 61 9.61 -4.77 -12.34
CA GLN A 61 9.30 -4.09 -11.09
C GLN A 61 7.79 -3.86 -10.95
N ARG A 62 7.11 -3.54 -12.07
CA ARG A 62 5.64 -3.45 -12.13
C ARG A 62 4.97 -4.76 -11.73
N ARG A 63 5.41 -5.89 -12.29
CA ARG A 63 4.87 -7.22 -11.94
C ARG A 63 5.10 -7.57 -10.48
N TRP A 64 6.29 -7.28 -9.95
CA TRP A 64 6.60 -7.51 -8.55
C TRP A 64 5.74 -6.64 -7.62
N LEU A 65 5.58 -5.36 -7.95
CA LEU A 65 4.75 -4.43 -7.19
C LEU A 65 3.28 -4.85 -7.19
N SER A 66 2.72 -5.21 -8.36
CA SER A 66 1.35 -5.73 -8.44
C SER A 66 1.15 -6.99 -7.60
N GLN A 67 2.12 -7.91 -7.61
CA GLN A 67 2.06 -9.11 -6.76
C GLN A 67 2.14 -8.78 -5.27
N LEU A 68 2.94 -7.80 -4.87
CA LEU A 68 3.05 -7.38 -3.48
C LEU A 68 1.76 -6.73 -2.98
N VAL A 69 1.16 -5.87 -3.81
CA VAL A 69 -0.13 -5.21 -3.53
C VAL A 69 -1.25 -6.25 -3.41
N ALA A 70 -1.33 -7.19 -4.35
CA ALA A 70 -2.32 -8.27 -4.30
C ALA A 70 -2.18 -9.15 -3.05
N GLN A 71 -0.96 -9.59 -2.73
CA GLN A 71 -0.71 -10.40 -1.53
C GLN A 71 -1.04 -9.65 -0.24
N SER A 72 -0.76 -8.35 -0.21
CA SER A 72 -1.08 -7.53 0.96
C SER A 72 -2.59 -7.32 1.07
N TRP A 73 -3.28 -7.10 -0.05
CA TRP A 73 -4.73 -7.00 -0.09
C TRP A 73 -5.41 -8.24 0.50
N GLU A 74 -4.95 -9.44 0.14
CA GLU A 74 -5.48 -10.69 0.71
C GLU A 74 -5.15 -10.86 2.20
N LYS A 75 -3.95 -10.45 2.64
CA LYS A 75 -3.52 -10.55 4.05
C LYS A 75 -4.22 -9.57 4.98
N PHE A 76 -4.66 -8.42 4.47
CA PHE A 76 -5.30 -7.36 5.23
C PHE A 76 -6.80 -7.22 4.92
N SER A 77 -7.38 -8.15 4.14
CA SER A 77 -8.83 -8.24 3.83
C SER A 77 -9.63 -8.78 5.00
#